data_AF-A0A383B2L3-F1
#
_entry.id   AF-A0A383B2L3-F1
#
_cell.length_a   1.000
_cell.length_b   1.000
_cell.length_c   1.000
_cell.angle_alpha   90.00
_cell.angle_beta   90.00
_cell.angle_gamma   90.00
#
_symmetry.space_group_name_H-M   'P 1'
#
loop_
_entity.id
_entity.type
_entity.pdbx_description
1 polymer ?
#
loop_
_entity_poly.entity_id
_entity_poly.type
_entity_poly.pdbx_seq_one_letter_code
_entity_poly.pdbx_strand_id
1 'polypeptide(L)'
;MELFLATPRGFCAGVVRAIEIVERALDLYGTPIYVKHEIVHNKYVVNDLAKKGAITLKDINEAPIGGTVIFSAHGSPPKDYEIAKSKNLKIIDATCPLVTKVHNEAKKYNDKKIILIGHKGHQEVIGTTGQADMYVYDDREDNILPKYDSDEELVVLSQTTLSVEDTNKVANQIKNQYKN
;
A
#
# COMPACT_ATOMS: atom_id res chain seq x y z
N MET A 1 -9.13 -39.24 7.75
CA MET A 1 -9.20 -37.84 7.30
C MET A 1 -7.78 -37.38 7.06
N GLU A 2 -7.44 -37.04 5.82
CA GLU A 2 -6.11 -36.55 5.47
C GLU A 2 -6.13 -35.01 5.44
N LEU A 3 -5.11 -34.40 6.03
CA LEU A 3 -4.93 -32.95 6.09
C LEU A 3 -3.75 -32.57 5.20
N PHE A 4 -3.98 -31.72 4.20
CA PHE A 4 -2.94 -31.21 3.32
C PHE A 4 -2.61 -29.76 3.70
N LEU A 5 -1.31 -29.46 3.80
CA LEU A 5 -0.80 -28.12 4.12
C LEU A 5 0.03 -27.58 2.95
N ALA A 6 -0.42 -26.47 2.37
CA ALA A 6 0.27 -25.82 1.26
C ALA A 6 1.64 -25.26 1.66
N THR A 7 2.58 -25.24 0.72
CA THR A 7 3.87 -24.53 0.84
C THR A 7 4.16 -23.81 -0.49
N PRO A 8 4.37 -22.48 -0.50
CA PRO A 8 4.44 -21.58 0.66
C PRO A 8 3.07 -21.26 1.29
N ARG A 9 3.08 -20.86 2.58
CA ARG A 9 1.91 -20.32 3.32
C ARG A 9 2.37 -19.40 4.45
N GLY A 10 1.54 -18.45 4.86
CA GLY A 10 1.82 -17.58 6.02
C GLY A 10 2.53 -16.27 5.66
N PHE A 11 3.45 -15.83 6.50
CA PHE A 11 4.05 -14.50 6.40
C PHE A 11 5.06 -14.39 5.27
N CYS A 12 4.98 -13.28 4.52
CA CYS A 12 6.03 -12.86 3.61
C CYS A 12 7.04 -11.94 4.33
N ALA A 13 8.18 -11.68 3.68
CA ALA A 13 9.23 -10.83 4.24
C ALA A 13 8.75 -9.41 4.60
N GLY A 14 7.85 -8.83 3.80
CA GLY A 14 7.28 -7.50 4.08
C GLY A 14 6.44 -7.46 5.36
N VAL A 15 5.65 -8.51 5.60
CA VAL A 15 4.83 -8.65 6.82
C VAL A 15 5.71 -8.80 8.05
N VAL A 16 6.70 -9.71 8.01
CA VAL A 16 7.63 -9.93 9.13
C VAL A 16 8.34 -8.63 9.49
N ARG A 17 8.92 -7.95 8.48
CA ARG A 17 9.61 -6.67 8.67
C ARG A 17 8.70 -5.62 9.31
N ALA A 18 7.46 -5.49 8.85
CA ALA A 18 6.56 -4.46 9.35
C ALA A 18 6.17 -4.68 10.81
N ILE A 19 5.93 -5.93 11.21
CA ILE A 19 5.65 -6.30 12.61
C ILE A 19 6.87 -5.99 13.49
N GLU A 20 8.05 -6.45 13.09
CA GLU A 20 9.29 -6.21 13.85
C GLU A 20 9.61 -4.72 14.02
N ILE A 21 9.28 -3.89 13.03
CA ILE A 21 9.44 -2.44 13.12
C ILE A 21 8.58 -1.85 14.25
N VAL A 22 7.33 -2.29 14.38
CA VAL A 22 6.45 -1.82 15.46
C VAL A 22 6.97 -2.29 16.82
N GLU A 23 7.35 -3.55 16.94
CA GLU A 23 7.89 -4.11 18.19
C GLU A 23 9.16 -3.37 18.63
N ARG A 24 10.12 -3.18 17.73
CA ARG A 24 11.35 -2.43 18.03
C ARG A 24 11.09 -0.98 18.36
N ALA A 25 10.11 -0.33 17.72
CA ALA A 25 9.75 1.03 18.05
C ALA A 25 9.17 1.15 19.46
N LEU A 26 8.34 0.19 19.88
CA LEU A 26 7.82 0.09 21.24
C LEU A 26 8.96 -0.09 22.26
N ASP A 27 9.93 -0.97 21.96
CA ASP A 27 11.09 -1.19 22.83
C ASP A 27 11.99 0.04 22.95
N LEU A 28 12.24 0.75 21.84
CA LEU A 28 13.18 1.87 21.78
C LEU A 28 12.59 3.20 22.25
N TYR A 29 11.30 3.44 21.97
CA TYR A 29 10.67 4.74 22.21
C TYR A 29 9.55 4.69 23.25
N GLY A 30 9.22 3.51 23.76
CA GLY A 30 8.14 3.31 24.71
C GLY A 30 6.75 3.48 24.09
N THR A 31 5.74 3.52 24.95
CA THR A 31 4.34 3.65 24.55
C THR A 31 3.82 5.08 24.77
N PRO A 32 2.87 5.57 23.95
CA PRO A 32 2.26 4.89 22.80
C PRO A 32 3.08 5.04 21.51
N ILE A 33 2.98 4.03 20.64
CA ILE A 33 3.39 4.12 19.23
C ILE A 33 2.15 4.18 18.36
N TYR A 34 2.04 5.20 17.51
CA TYR A 34 0.91 5.33 16.60
C TYR A 34 1.20 4.62 15.28
N VAL A 35 0.24 3.90 14.75
CA VAL A 35 0.37 3.23 13.44
C VAL A 35 -0.71 3.78 12.52
N LYS A 36 -0.33 4.35 11.38
CA LYS A 36 -1.27 4.84 10.37
C LYS A 36 -1.83 3.63 9.62
N HIS A 37 -3.12 3.36 9.86
CA HIS A 37 -3.83 2.13 9.52
C HIS A 37 -3.26 0.88 10.21
N GLU A 38 -3.96 -0.25 10.07
CA GLU A 38 -3.45 -1.53 10.57
C GLU A 38 -2.08 -1.83 9.92
N ILE A 39 -1.09 -2.22 10.73
CA ILE A 39 0.28 -2.51 10.24
C ILE A 39 0.27 -3.54 9.10
N VAL A 40 -0.61 -4.54 9.23
CA VAL A 40 -0.99 -5.57 8.25
C VAL A 40 -2.46 -5.94 8.49
N HIS A 41 -3.18 -6.41 7.48
CA HIS A 41 -4.59 -6.84 7.60
C HIS A 41 -4.75 -8.19 8.32
N ASN A 42 -4.32 -8.26 9.59
CA ASN A 42 -4.50 -9.42 10.45
C ASN A 42 -4.87 -9.00 11.86
N LYS A 43 -6.12 -9.30 12.26
CA LYS A 43 -6.66 -8.90 13.57
C LYS A 43 -5.87 -9.45 14.76
N TYR A 44 -5.31 -10.67 14.66
CA TYR A 44 -4.50 -11.23 15.75
C TYR A 44 -3.23 -10.43 15.95
N VAL A 45 -2.53 -10.10 14.86
CA VAL A 45 -1.31 -9.27 14.89
C VAL A 45 -1.62 -7.88 15.43
N VAL A 46 -2.67 -7.23 14.91
CA VAL A 46 -3.08 -5.88 15.35
C VAL A 46 -3.43 -5.87 16.83
N ASN A 47 -4.20 -6.85 17.30
CA ASN A 47 -4.58 -6.96 18.71
C ASN A 47 -3.38 -7.25 19.63
N ASP A 48 -2.42 -8.05 19.18
CA ASP A 48 -1.20 -8.34 19.95
C ASP A 48 -0.35 -7.07 20.14
N LEU A 49 -0.13 -6.33 19.05
CA LEU A 49 0.60 -5.06 19.10
C LEU A 49 -0.15 -4.00 19.91
N ALA A 50 -1.49 -3.97 19.85
CA ALA A 50 -2.29 -3.06 20.65
C ALA A 50 -2.13 -3.32 22.15
N LYS A 51 -2.08 -4.58 22.59
CA LYS A 51 -1.79 -4.94 23.99
C LYS A 51 -0.40 -4.49 24.44
N LYS A 52 0.56 -4.39 23.51
CA LYS A 52 1.92 -3.89 23.76
C LYS A 52 2.01 -2.35 23.73
N GLY A 53 0.93 -1.65 23.40
CA GLY A 53 0.86 -0.18 23.43
C GLY A 53 0.91 0.50 22.06
N ALA A 54 0.74 -0.24 20.96
CA ALA A 54 0.51 0.34 19.64
C ALA A 54 -0.94 0.85 19.51
N ILE A 55 -1.13 2.01 18.91
CA ILE A 55 -2.45 2.62 18.67
C ILE A 55 -2.64 2.77 17.17
N THR A 56 -3.63 2.07 16.61
CA THR A 56 -3.98 2.21 15.20
C THR A 56 -4.80 3.48 14.97
N LEU A 57 -4.36 4.30 14.03
CA LEU A 57 -5.03 5.52 13.60
C LEU A 57 -5.70 5.31 12.24
N LYS A 58 -6.88 5.87 12.03
CA LYS A 58 -7.51 5.89 10.71
C LYS A 58 -6.94 7.02 9.86
N ASP A 59 -6.70 8.16 10.47
CA ASP A 59 -6.16 9.37 9.85
C ASP A 59 -4.90 9.84 10.60
N ILE A 60 -3.92 10.36 9.84
CA ILE A 60 -2.68 10.90 10.39
C ILE A 60 -2.94 12.19 11.19
N ASN A 61 -4.07 12.85 10.92
CA ASN A 61 -4.56 13.99 11.68
C ASN A 61 -4.93 13.63 13.13
N GLU A 62 -5.12 12.36 13.46
CA GLU A 62 -5.36 11.90 14.83
C GLU A 62 -4.06 11.78 15.65
N ALA A 63 -2.89 11.74 15.01
CA ALA A 63 -1.61 11.60 15.71
C ALA A 63 -1.27 12.87 16.54
N PRO A 64 -0.83 12.71 17.80
CA PRO A 64 -0.44 13.85 18.64
C PRO A 64 0.86 14.48 18.15
N ILE A 65 0.94 15.81 18.23
CA ILE A 65 2.13 16.59 17.86
C ILE A 65 3.36 16.05 18.61
N GLY A 66 4.49 15.89 17.90
CA GLY A 66 5.72 15.34 18.47
C GLY A 66 5.72 13.82 18.71
N GLY A 67 4.61 13.13 18.47
CA GLY A 67 4.49 11.67 18.66
C GLY A 67 5.31 10.84 17.66
N THR A 68 5.44 9.54 17.93
CA THR A 68 6.06 8.59 16.99
C THR A 68 4.99 7.88 16.18
N VAL A 69 5.09 7.95 14.86
CA VAL A 69 4.15 7.32 13.93
C VAL A 69 4.85 6.34 12.99
N ILE A 70 4.20 5.21 12.77
CA ILE A 70 4.63 4.17 11.83
C ILE A 70 3.63 4.10 10.67
N PHE A 71 4.10 4.24 9.44
CA PHE A 71 3.29 3.99 8.25
C PHE A 71 3.25 2.49 7.94
N SER A 72 2.05 1.96 7.67
CA SER A 72 1.83 0.51 7.51
C SER A 72 2.58 -0.11 6.30
N ALA A 73 2.61 -1.44 6.25
CA ALA A 73 3.23 -2.19 5.15
C ALA A 73 2.65 -1.87 3.76
N HIS A 74 1.40 -1.39 3.71
CA HIS A 74 0.66 -1.07 2.49
C HIS A 74 1.09 0.27 1.87
N GLY A 75 1.91 1.07 2.55
CA GLY A 75 2.25 2.41 2.09
C GLY A 75 1.19 3.45 2.41
N SER A 76 1.51 4.71 2.09
CA SER A 76 0.64 5.87 2.30
C SER A 76 0.94 6.95 1.26
N PRO A 77 -0.03 7.84 0.96
CA PRO A 77 0.17 8.91 -0.01
C PRO A 77 1.16 9.96 0.53
N PRO A 78 1.85 10.73 -0.33
CA PRO A 78 2.83 11.74 0.09
C PRO A 78 2.25 12.77 1.06
N LYS A 79 0.97 13.14 0.89
CA LYS A 79 0.26 14.07 1.75
C LYS A 79 0.29 13.66 3.24
N ASP A 80 0.20 12.37 3.54
CA ASP A 80 0.22 11.91 4.92
C ASP A 80 1.60 12.13 5.57
N TYR A 81 2.68 11.97 4.80
CA TYR A 81 4.04 12.26 5.26
C TYR A 81 4.23 13.77 5.50
N GLU A 82 3.67 14.62 4.64
CA GLU A 82 3.74 16.08 4.83
C GLU A 82 2.96 16.53 6.09
N ILE A 83 1.80 15.93 6.36
CA ILE A 83 1.06 16.16 7.62
C ILE A 83 1.87 15.68 8.83
N ALA A 84 2.50 14.50 8.73
CA ALA A 84 3.34 14.00 9.81
C ALA A 84 4.54 14.91 10.10
N LYS A 85 5.20 15.44 9.05
CA LYS A 85 6.29 16.40 9.19
C LYS A 85 5.82 17.72 9.81
N SER A 86 4.68 18.26 9.36
CA SER A 86 4.15 19.54 9.88
C SER A 86 3.76 19.46 11.36
N LYS A 87 3.38 18.26 11.83
CA LYS A 87 3.14 17.95 13.24
C LYS A 87 4.40 17.58 14.04
N ASN A 88 5.59 17.71 13.44
CA ASN A 88 6.87 17.33 14.03
C ASN A 88 6.88 15.87 14.55
N LEU A 89 6.20 14.95 13.85
CA LEU A 89 6.16 13.55 14.24
C LEU A 89 7.50 12.88 13.93
N LYS A 90 7.91 11.95 14.79
CA LYS A 90 8.95 10.98 14.44
C LYS A 90 8.34 9.93 13.51
N ILE A 91 8.75 9.96 12.25
CA ILE A 91 8.22 9.07 11.21
C ILE A 91 9.09 7.83 11.09
N ILE A 92 8.46 6.66 11.11
CA ILE A 92 9.08 5.37 10.79
C ILE A 92 8.27 4.74 9.65
N ASP A 93 8.93 4.34 8.57
CA ASP A 93 8.25 3.80 7.39
C ASP A 93 8.40 2.27 7.32
N ALA A 94 7.29 1.57 7.59
CA ALA A 94 7.22 0.11 7.49
C ALA A 94 6.72 -0.38 6.13
N THR A 95 6.53 0.50 5.14
CA THR A 95 6.10 0.14 3.78
C THR A 95 6.94 -1.01 3.23
N CYS A 96 6.27 -2.00 2.65
CA CYS A 96 6.94 -3.13 2.01
C CYS A 96 7.79 -2.63 0.83
N PRO A 97 9.07 -3.05 0.69
CA PRO A 97 9.90 -2.61 -0.42
C PRO A 97 9.31 -2.89 -1.82
N LEU A 98 8.46 -3.92 -1.95
CA LEU A 98 7.75 -4.21 -3.20
C LEU A 98 6.65 -3.18 -3.50
N VAL A 99 5.99 -2.64 -2.47
CA VAL A 99 5.04 -1.53 -2.61
C VAL A 99 5.80 -0.23 -2.91
N THR A 100 6.92 0.02 -2.22
CA THR A 100 7.79 1.17 -2.52
C THR A 100 8.27 1.15 -3.98
N LYS A 101 8.55 -0.04 -4.54
CA LYS A 101 8.88 -0.17 -5.97
C LYS A 101 7.74 0.35 -6.85
N VAL A 102 6.49 -0.04 -6.60
CA VAL A 102 5.33 0.43 -7.37
C VAL A 102 5.17 1.95 -7.23
N HIS A 103 5.32 2.50 -6.03
CA HIS A 103 5.31 3.96 -5.81
C HIS A 103 6.41 4.67 -6.62
N ASN A 104 7.61 4.09 -6.69
CA ASN A 104 8.72 4.67 -7.44
C ASN A 104 8.48 4.63 -8.94
N GLU A 105 7.91 3.56 -9.49
CA GLU A 105 7.53 3.51 -10.91
C GLU A 105 6.41 4.52 -11.22
N ALA A 106 5.41 4.68 -10.34
CA ALA A 106 4.39 5.72 -10.49
C ALA A 106 5.00 7.12 -10.56
N LYS A 107 5.95 7.45 -9.67
CA LYS A 107 6.66 8.74 -9.70
C LYS A 107 7.50 8.91 -10.96
N LYS A 108 8.20 7.85 -11.37
CA LYS A 108 9.10 7.85 -12.52
C LYS A 108 8.38 8.20 -13.81
N TYR A 109 7.12 7.75 -13.95
CA TYR A 109 6.32 7.94 -15.15
C TYR A 109 5.13 8.91 -14.94
N ASN A 110 5.24 9.83 -13.99
CA ASN A 110 4.16 10.79 -13.67
C ASN A 110 3.86 11.79 -14.82
N ASP A 111 4.70 11.83 -15.85
CA ASP A 111 4.50 12.55 -17.11
C ASP A 111 3.76 11.73 -18.17
N LYS A 112 3.53 10.44 -17.93
CA LYS A 112 2.85 9.51 -18.84
C LYS A 112 1.43 9.20 -18.36
N LYS A 113 0.64 8.55 -19.23
CA LYS A 113 -0.63 7.95 -18.81
C LYS A 113 -0.34 6.70 -17.99
N ILE A 114 -0.89 6.63 -16.78
CA ILE A 114 -0.77 5.45 -15.92
C ILE A 114 -2.15 4.82 -15.73
N ILE A 115 -2.22 3.50 -15.91
CA ILE A 115 -3.34 2.68 -15.46
C ILE A 115 -2.85 1.81 -14.31
N LEU A 116 -3.47 1.96 -13.15
CA LEU A 116 -3.27 1.09 -12.00
C LEU A 116 -4.38 0.05 -11.95
N ILE A 117 -4.03 -1.23 -12.12
CA ILE A 117 -4.94 -2.34 -11.85
C ILE A 117 -4.98 -2.55 -10.33
N GLY A 118 -6.12 -2.34 -9.70
CA GLY A 118 -6.22 -2.41 -8.25
C GLY A 118 -7.60 -2.11 -7.72
N HIS A 119 -7.84 -2.58 -6.50
CA HIS A 119 -9.11 -2.40 -5.81
C HIS A 119 -9.21 -1.00 -5.19
N LYS A 120 -10.11 -0.15 -5.70
CA LYS A 120 -10.42 1.17 -5.12
C LYS A 120 -10.77 1.03 -3.64
N GLY A 121 -10.28 1.99 -2.86
CA GLY A 121 -10.40 2.01 -1.41
C GLY A 121 -9.38 1.15 -0.64
N HIS A 122 -8.63 0.26 -1.31
CA HIS A 122 -7.54 -0.45 -0.65
C HIS A 122 -6.38 0.49 -0.31
N GLN A 123 -5.75 0.33 0.87
CA GLN A 123 -4.73 1.26 1.35
C GLN A 123 -3.51 1.37 0.43
N GLU A 124 -3.10 0.24 -0.17
CA GLU A 124 -2.02 0.22 -1.16
C GLU A 124 -2.37 0.99 -2.43
N VAL A 125 -3.63 0.92 -2.87
CA VAL A 125 -4.12 1.65 -4.04
C VAL A 125 -4.17 3.13 -3.73
N ILE A 126 -4.70 3.53 -2.57
CA ILE A 126 -4.70 4.93 -2.10
C ILE A 126 -3.26 5.47 -1.98
N GLY A 127 -2.34 4.67 -1.46
CA GLY A 127 -0.92 5.03 -1.35
C GLY A 127 -0.27 5.25 -2.72
N THR A 128 -0.58 4.38 -3.69
CA THR A 128 -0.03 4.43 -5.05
C THR A 128 -0.61 5.57 -5.88
N THR A 129 -1.94 5.76 -5.85
CA THR A 129 -2.62 6.86 -6.58
C THR A 129 -2.25 8.24 -6.03
N GLY A 130 -1.77 8.31 -4.80
CA GLY A 130 -1.20 9.55 -4.26
C GLY A 130 0.14 9.96 -4.87
N GLN A 131 0.81 9.09 -5.63
CA GLN A 131 2.16 9.35 -6.16
C GLN A 131 2.17 10.03 -7.53
N ALA A 132 1.11 9.85 -8.32
CA ALA A 132 0.99 10.35 -9.70
C ALA A 132 -0.49 10.38 -10.13
N ASP A 133 -0.82 11.18 -11.15
CA ASP A 133 -2.16 11.11 -11.75
C ASP A 133 -2.31 9.82 -12.55
N MET A 134 -3.40 9.08 -12.33
CA MET A 134 -3.60 7.76 -12.92
C MET A 134 -5.06 7.34 -12.92
N TYR A 135 -5.42 6.48 -13.89
CA TYR A 135 -6.69 5.79 -13.91
C TYR A 135 -6.62 4.49 -13.11
N VAL A 136 -7.59 4.23 -12.24
CA VAL A 136 -7.67 2.97 -11.48
C VAL A 136 -8.68 2.03 -12.14
N TYR A 137 -8.20 0.87 -12.61
CA TYR A 137 -9.03 -0.23 -13.08
C TYR A 137 -9.29 -1.19 -11.92
N ASP A 138 -10.53 -1.22 -11.44
CA ASP A 138 -10.99 -2.08 -10.34
C ASP A 138 -11.94 -3.15 -10.86
N ASP A 139 -11.45 -4.36 -11.11
CA ASP A 139 -12.20 -5.47 -11.72
C ASP A 139 -13.49 -5.91 -10.99
N ARG A 140 -13.78 -5.35 -9.81
CA ARG A 140 -15.04 -5.50 -9.08
C ARG A 140 -16.14 -4.53 -9.55
N GLU A 141 -15.76 -3.54 -10.36
CA GLU A 141 -16.64 -2.49 -10.90
C GLU A 141 -16.76 -2.62 -12.43
N ASP A 142 -17.82 -2.05 -13.00
CA ASP A 142 -17.98 -1.93 -14.44
C ASP A 142 -17.09 -0.79 -14.97
N ASN A 143 -15.83 -1.11 -15.26
CA ASN A 143 -14.86 -0.15 -15.76
C ASN A 143 -14.84 -0.08 -17.27
N ILE A 144 -14.85 1.15 -17.76
CA ILE A 144 -14.56 1.46 -19.16
C ILE A 144 -13.14 2.02 -19.20
N LEU A 145 -12.24 1.33 -19.91
CA LEU A 145 -10.90 1.84 -20.15
C LEU A 145 -10.98 3.21 -20.85
N PRO A 146 -10.16 4.18 -20.42
CA PRO A 146 -10.16 5.52 -21.01
C PRO A 146 -9.86 5.47 -22.51
N LYS A 147 -10.16 6.55 -23.25
CA LYS A 147 -9.74 6.64 -24.66
C LYS A 147 -8.55 7.58 -24.75
N TYR A 148 -7.36 7.00 -24.64
CA TYR A 148 -6.09 7.69 -24.91
C TYR A 148 -5.75 7.56 -26.39
N ASP A 149 -4.99 8.52 -26.91
CA ASP A 149 -4.52 8.46 -28.30
C ASP A 149 -3.52 7.31 -28.47
N SER A 150 -3.53 6.67 -29.64
CA SER A 150 -2.71 5.46 -29.89
C SER A 150 -1.20 5.68 -29.75
N ASP A 151 -0.77 6.93 -29.87
CA ASP A 151 0.65 7.31 -29.89
C ASP A 151 1.14 7.73 -28.49
N GLU A 152 0.25 7.79 -27.48
CA GLU A 152 0.64 8.05 -26.10
C GLU A 152 1.29 6.81 -25.47
N GLU A 153 2.45 6.99 -24.82
CA GLU A 153 3.07 5.92 -24.05
C GLU A 153 2.27 5.64 -22.77
N LEU A 154 1.83 4.39 -22.60
CA LEU A 154 1.02 3.95 -21.48
C LEU A 154 1.83 3.10 -20.50
N VAL A 155 1.68 3.38 -19.20
CA VAL A 155 2.28 2.58 -18.14
C VAL A 155 1.19 1.84 -17.38
N VAL A 156 1.36 0.52 -17.24
CA VAL A 156 0.46 -0.31 -16.44
C VAL A 156 1.17 -0.73 -15.16
N LEU A 157 0.57 -0.39 -14.02
CA LEU A 157 0.99 -0.82 -12.69
C LEU A 157 -0.10 -1.72 -12.10
N SER A 158 0.23 -2.50 -11.07
CA SER A 158 -0.76 -3.30 -10.35
C SER A 158 -0.53 -3.24 -8.84
N GLN A 159 -1.63 -3.38 -8.10
CA GLN A 159 -1.59 -3.73 -6.68
C GLN A 159 -0.90 -5.10 -6.52
N THR A 160 -0.05 -5.23 -5.50
CA THR A 160 0.85 -6.39 -5.31
C THR A 160 0.15 -7.68 -4.90
N THR A 161 -1.09 -7.61 -4.41
CA THR A 161 -1.83 -8.72 -3.81
C THR A 161 -3.02 -9.21 -4.64
N LEU A 162 -3.08 -8.88 -5.93
CA LEU A 162 -4.18 -9.29 -6.80
C LEU A 162 -4.07 -10.76 -7.24
N SER A 163 -5.20 -11.29 -7.73
CA SER A 163 -5.24 -12.53 -8.48
C SER A 163 -4.35 -12.40 -9.73
N VAL A 164 -3.41 -13.33 -9.89
CA VAL A 164 -2.51 -13.35 -11.05
C VAL A 164 -3.31 -13.52 -12.35
N GLU A 165 -4.33 -14.38 -12.33
CA GLU A 165 -5.15 -14.67 -13.50
C GLU A 165 -5.96 -13.43 -13.93
N ASP A 166 -6.65 -12.80 -12.98
CA ASP A 166 -7.54 -11.67 -13.30
C ASP A 166 -6.74 -10.42 -13.68
N THR A 167 -5.60 -10.20 -13.02
CA THR A 167 -4.65 -9.14 -13.42
C THR A 167 -4.15 -9.34 -14.85
N ASN A 168 -3.83 -10.58 -15.25
CA ASN A 168 -3.39 -10.87 -16.62
C ASN A 168 -4.51 -10.67 -17.65
N LYS A 169 -5.76 -11.00 -17.32
CA LYS A 169 -6.92 -10.72 -18.19
C LYS A 169 -7.03 -9.22 -18.47
N VAL A 170 -7.00 -8.40 -17.42
CA VAL A 170 -7.08 -6.93 -17.54
C VAL A 170 -5.88 -6.37 -18.30
N ALA A 171 -4.66 -6.81 -17.97
CA ALA A 171 -3.45 -6.35 -18.65
C ALA A 171 -3.48 -6.67 -20.16
N ASN A 172 -4.00 -7.84 -20.55
CA ASN A 172 -4.16 -8.20 -21.96
C ASN A 172 -5.25 -7.38 -22.65
N GLN A 173 -6.35 -7.06 -21.97
CA GLN A 173 -7.37 -6.15 -22.50
C GLN A 173 -6.77 -4.76 -22.80
N ILE A 174 -5.97 -4.22 -21.87
CA ILE A 174 -5.27 -2.95 -22.05
C ILE A 174 -4.33 -3.02 -23.26
N LYS A 175 -3.49 -4.06 -23.36
CA LYS A 175 -2.57 -4.27 -24.50
C LYS A 175 -3.28 -4.43 -25.85
N ASN A 176 -4.49 -4.96 -25.86
CA ASN A 176 -5.27 -5.08 -27.10
C ASN A 176 -5.85 -3.73 -27.54
N GLN A 177 -6.14 -2.84 -26.59
CA GLN A 177 -6.67 -1.51 -26.86
C GLN A 177 -5.57 -0.49 -27.20
N TYR A 178 -4.42 -0.55 -26.53
CA TYR A 178 -3.28 0.34 -26.75
C TYR A 178 -2.05 -0.47 -27.16
N LYS A 179 -1.47 -0.12 -28.31
CA LYS A 179 -0.38 -0.88 -28.94
C LYS A 179 1.02 -0.50 -28.45
N ASN A 180 1.15 0.63 -27.75
CA ASN A 180 2.41 1.22 -27.29
C ASN A 180 2.53 1.13 -25.77
#